data_AF-A0AAW3X0Y7-F1
#
_entry.id   AF-A0AAW3X0Y7-F1
#
_cell.length_a   1.000
_cell.length_b   1.000
_cell.length_c   1.000
_cell.angle_alpha   90.00
_cell.angle_beta   90.00
_cell.angle_gamma   90.00
#
_symmetry.space_group_name_H-M   'P 1'
#
loop_
_entity.id
_entity.type
_entity.pdbx_description
1 polymer ?
#
loop_
_entity_poly.entity_id
_entity_poly.type
_entity_poly.pdbx_seq_one_letter_code
_entity_poly.pdbx_strand_id
1 'polypeptide(L)'
;MYRKITIFLEYWKNSKHRKPLILQGARQVGKTYSVLEFGRTHYENTVYFNFDTNPKLKQTFDEDISPEYLVPILSHISSQTIVRETTLIVFDENKKIVPLYAAFCI
;
A
#
# COMPACT_ATOMS: atom_id res chain seq x y z
N MET A 1 0.35 21.97 5.83
CA MET A 1 -0.17 21.18 4.69
C MET A 1 -0.19 19.67 4.97
N TYR A 2 0.77 19.12 5.74
CA TYR A 2 0.81 17.71 6.21
C TYR A 2 -0.46 17.18 6.90
N ARG A 3 -1.22 18.03 7.62
CA ARG A 3 -2.39 17.58 8.39
C ARG A 3 -3.51 16.93 7.55
N LYS A 4 -3.71 17.33 6.29
CA LYS A 4 -4.88 16.84 5.52
C LYS A 4 -4.77 15.37 5.10
N ILE A 5 -3.58 14.92 4.68
CA ILE A 5 -3.38 13.54 4.22
C ILE A 5 -3.37 12.56 5.39
N THR A 6 -2.76 12.91 6.52
CA THR A 6 -2.74 12.08 7.73
C THR A 6 -4.14 11.88 8.29
N ILE A 7 -4.92 12.96 8.43
CA ILE A 7 -6.32 12.88 8.88
C ILE A 7 -7.14 11.97 7.95
N PHE A 8 -6.95 12.11 6.63
CA PHE A 8 -7.62 11.25 5.65
C PHE A 8 -7.23 9.76 5.80
N LEU A 9 -5.94 9.48 6.02
CA LEU A 9 -5.44 8.12 6.26
C LEU A 9 -5.95 7.53 7.57
N GLU A 10 -6.06 8.33 8.63
CA GLU A 10 -6.66 7.93 9.90
C GLU A 10 -8.15 7.60 9.75
N TYR A 11 -8.91 8.44 9.06
CA TYR A 11 -10.33 8.16 8.75
C TYR A 11 -10.48 6.87 7.94
N TRP A 12 -9.61 6.66 6.96
CA TRP A 12 -9.59 5.43 6.18
C TRP A 12 -9.29 4.20 7.06
N LYS A 13 -8.26 4.25 7.91
CA LYS A 13 -7.88 3.16 8.83
C LYS A 13 -9.03 2.79 9.78
N ASN A 14 -9.72 3.80 10.32
CA ASN A 14 -10.79 3.62 11.31
C ASN A 14 -12.14 3.21 10.71
N SER A 15 -12.26 3.11 9.37
CA SER A 15 -13.50 2.68 8.73
C SER A 15 -13.72 1.17 8.84
N LYS A 16 -14.88 0.75 9.37
CA LYS A 16 -15.28 -0.67 9.48
C LYS A 16 -15.39 -1.39 8.14
N HIS A 17 -15.61 -0.65 7.05
CA HIS A 17 -15.71 -1.19 5.69
C HIS A 17 -14.60 -0.62 4.80
N ARG A 18 -13.41 -0.41 5.36
CA ARG A 18 -12.27 0.13 4.61
C ARG A 18 -12.00 -0.72 3.37
N LYS A 19 -12.11 -0.09 2.21
CA LYS A 19 -11.65 -0.67 0.94
C LYS A 19 -10.17 -0.34 0.76
N PRO A 20 -9.42 -1.08 -0.08
CA PRO A 20 -8.10 -0.65 -0.49
C PRO A 20 -8.12 0.81 -0.91
N LEU A 21 -7.25 1.62 -0.30
CA LEU A 21 -7.19 3.03 -0.62
C LEU A 21 -6.52 3.22 -1.97
N ILE A 22 -6.83 4.28 -2.72
CA ILE A 22 -6.09 4.66 -3.91
C ILE A 22 -5.73 6.14 -3.77
N LEU A 23 -4.44 6.46 -3.67
CA LEU A 23 -3.95 7.83 -3.49
C LEU A 23 -3.42 8.45 -4.79
N GLN A 24 -4.31 9.07 -5.55
CA GLN A 24 -3.97 9.70 -6.84
C GLN A 24 -3.68 11.20 -6.74
N GLY A 25 -2.75 11.70 -7.56
CA GLY A 25 -2.58 13.13 -7.86
C GLY A 25 -1.16 13.53 -8.25
N ALA A 26 -0.83 14.82 -8.13
CA ALA A 26 0.39 15.41 -8.71
C ALA A 26 1.70 14.75 -8.23
N ARG A 27 2.68 14.65 -9.14
CA ARG A 27 4.04 14.18 -8.83
C ARG A 27 4.74 15.16 -7.87
N GLN A 28 5.70 14.64 -7.09
CA GLN A 28 6.57 15.42 -6.20
C GLN A 28 5.90 16.12 -5.00
N VAL A 29 4.66 15.75 -4.66
CA VAL A 29 3.96 16.32 -3.49
C VAL A 29 4.16 15.54 -2.18
N GLY A 30 5.07 14.56 -2.15
CA GLY A 30 5.41 13.82 -0.92
C GLY A 30 4.40 12.73 -0.51
N LYS A 31 3.66 12.14 -1.45
CA LYS A 31 2.64 11.11 -1.17
C LYS A 31 3.24 9.82 -0.63
N THR A 32 4.22 9.25 -1.33
CA THR A 32 4.91 8.02 -0.88
C THR A 32 5.43 8.21 0.54
N TYR A 33 6.10 9.35 0.80
CA TYR A 33 6.60 9.67 2.14
C TYR A 33 5.48 9.71 3.19
N SER A 34 4.36 10.39 2.90
CA SER A 34 3.24 10.51 3.84
C SER A 34 2.62 9.15 4.18
N VAL A 35 2.50 8.25 3.20
CA VAL A 35 1.95 6.90 3.40
C VAL A 35 2.93 6.02 4.18
N LEU A 36 4.22 6.07 3.86
CA LEU A 36 5.23 5.31 4.58
C LEU A 36 5.35 5.77 6.03
N GLU A 37 5.33 7.08 6.27
CA GLU A 37 5.36 7.65 7.62
C GLU A 37 4.10 7.28 8.41
N PHE A 38 2.93 7.31 7.77
CA PHE A 38 1.69 6.82 8.37
C PHE A 38 1.80 5.33 8.72
N GLY A 39 2.33 4.51 7.82
CA GLY A 39 2.64 3.10 8.07
C GLY A 39 3.48 2.89 9.31
N ARG A 40 4.63 3.58 9.39
CA ARG A 40 5.57 3.51 10.52
C ARG A 40 4.97 3.91 11.85
N THR A 41 3.98 4.81 11.85
CA THR A 41 3.39 5.37 13.09
C THR A 41 2.10 4.66 13.51
N HIS A 42 1.40 3.99 12.59
CA HIS A 42 0.07 3.42 12.83
C HIS A 42 -0.02 1.91 12.67
N TYR A 43 1.03 1.24 12.15
CA TYR A 43 1.07 -0.19 11.92
C TYR A 43 2.35 -0.79 12.52
N GLU A 44 2.28 -2.05 12.91
CA GLU A 44 3.46 -2.77 13.43
C GLU A 44 4.47 -3.05 12.31
N ASN A 45 3.96 -3.34 11.11
CA ASN A 45 4.78 -3.57 9.94
C ASN A 45 4.27 -2.75 8.75
N THR A 46 5.19 -2.28 7.91
CA THR A 46 4.88 -1.62 6.65
C THR A 46 5.72 -2.24 5.54
N VAL A 47 5.05 -2.89 4.60
CA VAL A 47 5.70 -3.53 3.45
C VAL A 47 5.48 -2.67 2.22
N TYR A 48 6.58 -2.27 1.58
CA TYR A 48 6.57 -1.43 0.39
C TYR A 48 6.96 -2.22 -0.86
N PHE A 49 6.15 -2.12 -1.90
CA PHE A 49 6.34 -2.79 -3.18
C PHE A 49 6.38 -1.75 -4.31
N ASN A 50 7.41 -1.82 -5.15
CA ASN A 50 7.49 -1.04 -6.37
C ASN A 50 7.28 -1.95 -7.59
N PHE A 51 6.27 -1.64 -8.40
CA PHE A 51 5.89 -2.40 -9.59
C PHE A 51 6.92 -2.31 -10.73
N ASP A 52 7.69 -1.23 -10.83
CA ASP A 52 8.70 -1.09 -11.88
C ASP A 52 9.93 -1.94 -11.61
N THR A 53 10.27 -2.14 -10.34
CA THR A 53 11.46 -2.92 -9.95
C THR A 53 11.17 -4.41 -9.83
N ASN A 54 9.90 -4.82 -9.80
CA ASN A 54 9.51 -6.21 -9.60
C ASN A 54 8.47 -6.66 -10.64
N PRO A 55 8.90 -7.12 -11.83
CA PRO A 55 8.01 -7.62 -12.88
C PRO A 55 7.08 -8.75 -12.40
N LYS A 56 7.54 -9.55 -11.44
CA LYS A 56 6.78 -10.64 -10.82
C LYS A 56 5.53 -10.15 -10.07
N LEU A 57 5.56 -8.94 -9.50
CA LEU A 57 4.37 -8.36 -8.88
C LEU A 57 3.25 -8.21 -9.90
N LYS A 58 3.56 -7.62 -11.06
CA LYS A 58 2.55 -7.38 -12.09
C LYS A 58 1.87 -8.68 -12.56
N GLN A 59 2.68 -9.72 -12.81
CA GLN A 59 2.16 -11.04 -13.15
C GLN A 59 1.26 -11.62 -12.04
N THR A 60 1.67 -11.49 -10.78
CA THR A 60 0.89 -12.00 -9.64
C THR A 60 -0.49 -11.37 -9.58
N PHE A 61 -0.59 -10.06 -9.80
CA PHE A 61 -1.87 -9.33 -9.82
C PHE A 61 -2.73 -9.62 -11.06
N ASP A 62 -2.11 -9.92 -12.20
CA ASP A 62 -2.83 -10.30 -13.43
C ASP A 62 -3.44 -11.71 -13.34
N GLU A 63 -2.85 -12.60 -12.52
CA GLU A 63 -3.32 -13.97 -12.31
C GLU A 63 -4.51 -14.03 -11.34
N ASP A 64 -4.39 -13.45 -10.14
CA ASP A 64 -5.48 -13.35 -9.16
C ASP A 64 -5.26 -12.18 -8.19
N ILE A 65 -6.33 -11.42 -7.94
CA ILE A 65 -6.34 -10.27 -7.04
C ILE A 65 -6.89 -10.60 -5.64
N SER A 66 -7.26 -11.88 -5.39
CA SER A 66 -7.78 -12.33 -4.11
C SER A 66 -6.72 -12.20 -3.01
N PRO A 67 -7.06 -11.67 -1.82
CA PRO A 67 -6.11 -11.57 -0.71
C PRO A 67 -5.51 -12.93 -0.31
N GLU A 68 -6.28 -14.01 -0.44
CA GLU A 68 -5.86 -15.38 -0.14
C GLU A 68 -4.70 -15.83 -1.04
N TYR A 69 -4.71 -15.40 -2.31
CA TYR A 69 -3.63 -15.65 -3.26
C TYR A 69 -2.45 -14.69 -3.08
N LEU A 70 -2.75 -13.39 -2.93
CA LEU A 70 -1.74 -12.35 -2.92
C LEU A 70 -0.86 -12.39 -1.66
N VAL A 71 -1.43 -12.62 -0.47
CA VAL A 71 -0.69 -12.50 0.79
C VAL A 71 0.53 -13.40 0.89
N PRO A 72 0.43 -14.72 0.63
CA PRO A 72 1.59 -15.60 0.72
C PRO A 72 2.68 -15.19 -0.26
N ILE A 73 2.31 -14.79 -1.47
CA ILE A 73 3.25 -14.41 -2.53
C ILE A 73 3.95 -13.09 -2.17
N LEU A 74 3.20 -12.09 -1.72
CA LEU A 74 3.75 -10.81 -1.28
C LEU A 74 4.66 -10.98 -0.06
N SER A 75 4.26 -11.83 0.90
CA SER A 75 5.09 -12.16 2.07
C SER A 75 6.41 -12.78 1.64
N HIS A 76 6.38 -13.70 0.66
CA HIS A 76 7.58 -14.29 0.09
C HIS A 76 8.45 -13.28 -0.67
N ILE A 77 7.86 -12.44 -1.54
CA ILE A 77 8.59 -11.43 -2.32
C ILE A 77 9.28 -10.41 -1.40
N SER A 78 8.60 -9.97 -0.34
CA SER A 78 9.15 -8.99 0.61
C SER A 78 10.06 -9.60 1.67
N SER A 79 10.16 -10.92 1.76
CA SER A 79 10.80 -11.64 2.88
C SER A 79 10.30 -11.18 4.25
N GLN A 80 9.03 -10.78 4.34
CA GLN A 80 8.43 -10.22 5.55
C GLN A 80 7.09 -10.90 5.82
N THR A 81 6.79 -11.13 7.10
CA THR A 81 5.49 -11.66 7.51
C THR A 81 4.43 -10.57 7.33
N ILE A 82 3.40 -10.88 6.55
CA ILE A 82 2.23 -10.01 6.36
C ILE A 82 1.11 -10.55 7.24
N VAL A 83 0.74 -9.77 8.25
CA VAL A 83 -0.31 -10.10 9.21
C VAL A 83 -1.50 -9.18 9.00
N ARG A 84 -2.70 -9.76 9.05
CA ARG A 84 -3.97 -9.03 8.98
C ARG A 84 -4.03 -7.96 10.07
N GLU A 85 -4.60 -6.81 9.75
CA GLU A 85 -4.82 -5.64 10.61
C GLU A 85 -3.57 -4.92 11.14
N THR A 86 -2.42 -5.59 11.26
CA THR A 86 -1.20 -5.02 11.82
C THR A 86 -0.16 -4.63 10.76
N THR A 87 -0.29 -5.15 9.54
CA THR A 87 0.61 -4.83 8.43
C THR A 87 -0.06 -3.90 7.42
N LEU A 88 0.61 -2.78 7.11
CA LEU A 88 0.26 -1.93 5.98
C LEU A 88 1.04 -2.37 4.73
N ILE A 89 0.34 -2.73 3.67
CA ILE A 89 0.96 -2.98 2.36
C ILE A 89 0.84 -1.72 1.50
N VAL A 90 1.94 -1.26 0.92
CA VAL A 90 1.99 -0.08 0.05
C VAL A 90 2.52 -0.50 -1.31
N PHE A 91 1.75 -0.22 -2.35
CA PHE A 91 2.21 -0.38 -3.73
C PHE A 91 2.53 0.98 -4.36
N ASP A 92 3.63 1.06 -5.11
CA ASP A 92 4.01 2.22 -5.90
C ASP A 92 4.28 1.80 -7.35
N GLU A 93 3.81 2.58 -8.31
CA GLU A 93 4.04 2.39 -9.74
C GLU A 93 4.51 3.72 -10.31
N ASN A 94 5.74 3.78 -10.85
CA ASN A 94 6.30 4.99 -11.42
C ASN A 94 5.97 5.11 -12.91
N LYS A 95 4.70 4.92 -13.29
CA LYS A 95 4.24 5.40 -14.59
C LYS A 95 4.05 6.91 -14.56
N LYS A 96 4.28 7.56 -15.71
CA LYS A 96 4.16 9.02 -15.91
C LYS A 96 2.79 9.61 -15.53
N ILE A 97 1.82 8.78 -15.17
CA ILE A 97 0.43 9.15 -14.89
C ILE A 97 -0.03 8.32 -13.67
N VAL A 98 -0.28 9.04 -12.56
CA VAL A 98 -0.93 8.68 -11.28
C VAL A 98 -0.41 7.44 -10.51
N PRO A 99 0.20 7.60 -9.32
CA PRO A 99 0.54 6.46 -8.47
C PRO A 99 -0.73 5.88 -7.81
N LEU A 100 -0.85 4.56 -7.84
CA LEU A 100 -1.94 3.78 -7.26
C LEU A 100 -1.46 3.11 -5.96
N TYR A 101 -1.58 3.81 -4.83
CA TYR A 101 -1.20 3.22 -3.54
C TYR A 101 -2.34 2.38 -2.97
N ALA A 102 -2.44 1.11 -3.38
CA ALA A 102 -3.38 0.18 -2.77
C ALA A 102 -2.94 -0.17 -1.35
N ALA A 103 -3.47 0.55 -0.37
CA ALA A 103 -3.27 0.20 1.04
C ALA A 103 -4.14 -1.03 1.37
N PHE A 104 -3.54 -2.22 1.37
CA PHE A 104 -4.20 -3.42 1.84
C PHE A 104 -3.92 -3.59 3.33
N CYS A 105 -5.00 -3.59 4.10
CA CYS A 105 -5.00 -3.96 5.51
C CYS A 105 -6.06 -5.05 5.64
N ILE A 106 -5.62 -6.27 5.40
CA ILE A 106 -6.45 -7.49 5.36
C ILE A 106 -6.95 -7.79 6.76
#